data_AF-A0A4P7AGF8-F1
#
_entry.id   AF-A0A4P7AGF8-F1
#
_cell.length_a   1.000
_cell.length_b   1.000
_cell.length_c   1.000
_cell.angle_alpha   90.00
_cell.angle_beta   90.00
_cell.angle_gamma   90.00
#
_symmetry.space_group_name_H-M   'P 1'
#
loop_
_entity.id
_entity.type
_entity.pdbx_description
1 polymer ?
#
loop_
_entity_poly.entity_id
_entity_poly.type
_entity_poly.pdbx_seq_one_letter_code
_entity_poly.pdbx_strand_id
1 'polypeptide(L)'
;MFFLYRTTRNVNKGSSINYENKKWFVCSGYEPLYLKPKTKIMVMKTQDNKYYYSIGNDVYNLIEIDDHRLHGNKYTIKKEELESIKPSKMESP
;
A
#
# COMPACT_ATOMS: atom_id res chain seq x y z
N MET A 1 -12.15 6.22 10.43
CA MET A 1 -11.74 5.49 9.23
C MET A 1 -12.54 4.20 9.15
N PHE A 2 -13.39 4.04 8.13
CA PHE A 2 -14.22 2.85 7.97
C PHE A 2 -13.68 1.97 6.84
N PHE A 3 -13.39 0.71 7.15
CA PHE A 3 -12.95 -0.29 6.19
C PHE A 3 -14.17 -1.08 5.70
N LEU A 4 -14.47 -1.01 4.41
CA LEU A 4 -15.54 -1.75 3.76
C LEU A 4 -15.21 -3.23 3.61
N TYR A 5 -13.97 -3.51 3.25
CA TYR A 5 -13.53 -4.85 2.89
C TYR A 5 -12.22 -5.18 3.57
N ARG A 6 -12.12 -6.41 4.07
CA ARG A 6 -10.94 -6.91 4.75
C ARG A 6 -10.67 -8.34 4.29
N THR A 7 -9.44 -8.63 3.90
CA THR A 7 -9.06 -9.98 3.47
C THR A 7 -7.62 -10.29 3.83
N THR A 8 -7.35 -11.55 4.16
CA THR A 8 -5.99 -11.99 4.48
C THR A 8 -5.26 -12.40 3.20
N ARG A 9 -4.03 -11.92 3.03
CA ARG A 9 -3.15 -12.29 1.91
C ARG A 9 -1.77 -12.64 2.42
N ASN A 10 -1.08 -13.48 1.66
CA ASN A 10 0.31 -13.84 1.94
C ASN A 10 1.22 -12.97 1.10
N VAL A 11 2.29 -12.47 1.71
CA VAL A 11 3.35 -11.73 1.01
C VAL A 11 4.13 -12.69 0.11
N ASN A 12 4.24 -12.31 -1.16
CA ASN A 12 5.07 -12.98 -2.17
C ASN A 12 6.53 -12.55 -2.04
N LYS A 13 7.41 -13.22 -2.79
CA LYS A 13 8.84 -12.86 -2.84
C LYS A 13 8.99 -11.41 -3.31
N GLY A 14 9.83 -10.64 -2.61
CA GLY A 14 10.09 -9.24 -2.94
C GLY A 14 9.04 -8.26 -2.43
N SER A 15 8.41 -8.52 -1.27
CA SER A 15 7.51 -7.55 -0.61
C SER A 15 6.33 -7.10 -1.47
N SER A 16 5.73 -8.04 -2.18
CA SER A 16 4.54 -7.78 -2.99
C SER A 16 3.40 -8.73 -2.64
N ILE A 17 2.17 -8.33 -2.92
CA ILE A 17 1.00 -9.19 -2.84
C ILE A 17 0.24 -9.16 -4.16
N ASN A 18 -0.40 -10.27 -4.48
CA ASN A 18 -1.34 -10.32 -5.59
C ASN A 18 -2.75 -10.15 -5.02
N TYR A 19 -3.44 -9.13 -5.49
CA TYR A 19 -4.78 -8.78 -5.02
C TYR A 19 -5.57 -8.15 -6.17
N GLU A 20 -6.78 -8.65 -6.43
CA GLU A 20 -7.65 -8.22 -7.54
C GLU A 20 -6.97 -8.27 -8.93
N ASN A 21 -6.27 -9.37 -9.25
CA ASN A 21 -5.47 -9.53 -10.48
C ASN A 21 -4.36 -8.49 -10.69
N LYS A 22 -4.05 -7.68 -9.67
CA LYS A 22 -2.99 -6.69 -9.70
C LYS A 22 -1.91 -7.02 -8.68
N LYS A 23 -0.72 -6.46 -8.90
CA LYS A 23 0.42 -6.58 -8.00
C LYS A 23 0.54 -5.31 -7.16
N TRP A 24 0.60 -5.50 -5.85
CA TRP A 24 0.67 -4.41 -4.88
C TRP A 24 1.96 -4.52 -4.08
N PHE A 25 2.59 -3.40 -3.75
CA PHE A 25 3.75 -3.38 -2.87
C PHE A 25 3.36 -3.02 -1.44
N VAL A 26 3.93 -3.77 -0.49
CA VAL A 26 3.84 -3.45 0.93
C VAL A 26 4.91 -2.41 1.27
N CYS A 27 4.45 -1.19 1.56
CA CYS A 27 5.29 -0.06 1.93
C CYS A 27 4.92 0.45 3.32
N SER A 28 5.87 1.01 4.06
CA SER A 28 5.60 1.83 5.24
C SER A 28 5.71 3.29 4.82
N GLY A 29 4.57 3.92 4.53
CA GLY A 29 4.57 5.25 3.91
C GLY A 29 5.19 5.21 2.51
N TYR A 30 6.42 5.71 2.37
CA TYR A 30 7.15 5.81 1.08
C TYR A 30 8.35 4.88 0.99
N GLU A 31 8.63 4.12 2.05
CA GLU A 31 9.75 3.19 2.08
C GLU A 31 9.23 1.75 1.87
N PRO A 32 9.92 0.95 1.03
CA PRO A 32 9.55 -0.45 0.85
C PRO A 32 9.77 -1.20 2.16
N LEU A 33 8.72 -1.88 2.65
CA LEU A 33 8.86 -2.71 3.84
C LEU A 33 9.27 -4.12 3.41
N TYR A 34 10.49 -4.52 3.78
CA TYR A 34 11.01 -5.86 3.47
C TYR A 34 10.40 -6.92 4.39
N LEU A 35 9.24 -7.43 4.02
CA LEU A 35 8.57 -8.52 4.73
C LEU A 35 9.07 -9.88 4.25
N LYS A 36 9.19 -10.84 5.17
CA LYS A 36 9.53 -12.22 4.81
C LYS A 36 8.43 -12.80 3.90
N PRO A 37 8.78 -13.56 2.85
CA PRO A 37 7.78 -14.24 2.05
C PRO A 37 6.93 -15.20 2.91
N LYS A 38 5.67 -15.40 2.54
CA LYS A 38 4.64 -16.12 3.30
C LYS A 38 4.18 -15.45 4.60
N THR A 39 4.59 -14.22 4.86
CA THR A 39 4.02 -13.42 5.95
C THR A 39 2.54 -13.16 5.66
N LYS A 40 1.68 -13.47 6.63
CA LYS A 40 0.26 -13.16 6.57
C LYS A 40 0.05 -11.69 6.91
N ILE A 41 -0.60 -10.98 6.00
CA ILE A 41 -1.04 -9.60 6.21
C ILE A 41 -2.53 -9.51 5.93
N MET A 42 -3.17 -8.49 6.49
CA MET A 42 -4.59 -8.23 6.27
C MET A 42 -4.74 -7.00 5.40
N VAL A 43 -5.18 -7.19 4.17
CA VAL A 43 -5.49 -6.11 3.23
C VAL A 43 -6.85 -5.54 3.59
N MET A 44 -6.93 -4.21 3.65
CA MET A 44 -8.14 -3.48 4.00
C MET A 44 -8.40 -2.40 2.96
N LYS A 45 -9.64 -2.27 2.54
CA LYS A 45 -10.10 -1.27 1.57
C LYS A 45 -11.10 -0.34 2.24
N THR A 46 -10.92 0.95 2.03
CA THR A 46 -11.82 2.01 2.52
C THR A 46 -12.90 2.37 1.48
N GLN A 47 -13.92 3.13 1.88
CA GLN A 47 -14.93 3.66 0.98
C GLN A 47 -14.35 4.54 -0.13
N ASP A 48 -13.26 5.26 0.17
CA ASP A 48 -12.56 6.13 -0.79
C ASP A 48 -11.61 5.37 -1.73
N ASN A 49 -11.77 4.05 -1.86
CA ASN A 49 -10.89 3.16 -2.63
C ASN A 49 -9.40 3.21 -2.22
N LYS A 50 -9.07 3.70 -1.03
CA LYS A 50 -7.71 3.61 -0.49
C LYS A 50 -7.47 2.23 0.12
N TYR A 51 -6.29 1.67 -0.18
CA TYR A 51 -5.87 0.36 0.28
C TYR A 51 -4.83 0.48 1.39
N TYR A 52 -4.99 -0.38 2.38
CA TYR A 52 -4.12 -0.49 3.54
C TYR A 52 -3.80 -1.96 3.75
N TYR A 53 -2.72 -2.21 4.48
CA TYR A 53 -2.49 -3.53 5.04
C TYR A 53 -2.14 -3.41 6.52
N SER A 54 -2.52 -4.41 7.30
CA SER A 54 -2.02 -4.55 8.66
C SER A 54 -1.15 -5.79 8.81
N ILE A 55 -0.17 -5.67 9.68
CA ILE A 55 0.72 -6.74 10.12
C ILE A 55 0.95 -6.57 11.62
N GLY A 56 0.63 -7.59 12.41
CA GLY A 56 0.60 -7.45 13.86
C GLY A 56 -0.42 -6.40 14.30
N ASN A 57 0.03 -5.41 15.08
CA ASN A 57 -0.79 -4.30 15.56
C ASN A 57 -0.68 -3.03 14.69
N ASP A 58 0.16 -3.05 13.66
CA ASP A 58 0.45 -1.88 12.85
C ASP A 58 -0.34 -1.88 11.54
N VAL A 59 -0.69 -0.69 11.06
CA VAL A 59 -1.43 -0.45 9.81
C VAL A 59 -0.61 0.47 8.92
N TYR A 60 -0.48 0.09 7.65
CA TYR A 60 0.35 0.75 6.66
C TYR A 60 -0.41 0.96 5.34
N ASN A 61 0.09 1.88 4.51
CA ASN A 61 -0.47 2.15 3.18
C ASN A 61 -0.08 1.04 2.20
N LEU A 62 -1.04 0.57 1.41
CA LEU A 62 -0.79 -0.36 0.32
C LEU A 62 -0.83 0.39 -1.01
N ILE A 63 0.24 0.32 -1.79
CA ILE A 63 0.38 1.08 -3.04
C ILE A 63 0.24 0.12 -4.22
N GLU A 64 -0.65 0.47 -5.14
CA GLU A 64 -0.79 -0.22 -6.43
C GLU A 64 0.44 0.11 -7.29
N ILE A 65 1.11 -0.92 -7.81
CA ILE A 65 2.14 -0.71 -8.81
C ILE A 65 1.55 -1.06 -10.16
N ASP A 66 1.36 -0.03 -10.98
CA ASP A 66 1.15 -0.21 -12.41
C ASP A 66 2.44 -0.76 -13.03
N ASP A 67 2.34 -1.85 -13.79
CA ASP A 67 3.45 -2.66 -14.31
C ASP A 67 4.48 -1.80 -15.09
N HIS A 68 4.02 -0.70 -15.71
CA HIS A 68 4.89 0.25 -16.42
C HIS A 68 5.92 0.98 -15.53
N ARG A 69 5.73 1.04 -14.20
CA ARG A 69 6.70 1.65 -13.27
C ARG A 69 7.86 0.71 -12.90
N LEU A 70 7.78 -0.58 -13.23
CA LEU A 70 8.84 -1.56 -12.98
C LEU A 70 9.97 -1.48 -14.02
N HIS A 71 9.69 -0.94 -15.21
CA HIS A 71 10.67 -0.88 -16.31
C HIS A 71 11.58 0.36 -16.25
N GLY A 72 11.30 1.29 -15.34
CA GLY A 72 12.09 2.48 -15.08
C GLY A 72 12.67 2.42 -13.67
N ASN A 73 13.98 2.28 -13.58
CA ASN A 73 14.81 2.42 -12.38
C ASN A 73 14.23 3.39 -11.31
N LYS A 74 14.27 2.97 -10.04
CA LYS A 74 13.92 3.68 -8.77
C LYS A 74 12.47 3.63 -8.29
N TYR A 75 12.26 2.81 -7.25
CA TYR A 75 11.24 2.96 -6.21
C TYR A 75 11.44 4.23 -5.35
N THR A 76 11.73 5.36 -5.99
CA THR A 76 11.65 6.66 -5.35
C THR A 76 10.45 7.32 -5.99
N ILE A 77 9.27 7.16 -5.38
CA ILE A 77 8.11 7.99 -5.72
C ILE A 77 8.60 9.44 -5.68
N LYS A 78 8.63 10.11 -6.82
CA LYS A 78 9.09 11.51 -6.89
C LYS A 78 8.18 12.32 -5.99
N LYS A 79 8.79 13.11 -5.10
CA LYS A 79 8.14 13.92 -4.06
C LYS A 79 7.02 14.82 -4.61
N GLU A 80 7.02 15.11 -5.91
CA GLU A 80 6.00 15.90 -6.61
C GLU A 80 4.64 15.20 -6.77
N GLU A 81 4.59 13.86 -6.95
CA GLU A 81 3.30 13.12 -6.95
C GLU A 81 2.72 12.96 -5.53
N LEU A 82 3.48 13.39 -4.51
CA LEU A 82 3.08 13.31 -3.11
C LEU A 82 2.15 14.42 -2.67
N GLU A 83 2.32 15.60 -3.26
CA GLU A 83 1.59 16.80 -2.84
C GLU A 83 0.17 16.84 -3.40
N SER A 84 -0.08 16.12 -4.50
CA SER A 84 -1.39 15.95 -5.11
C SER A 84 -2.26 14.88 -4.44
N ILE A 85 -1.70 14.03 -3.56
CA ILE A 85 -2.42 12.92 -2.89
C ILE A 85 -2.60 13.18 -1.37
N LYS A 86 -2.08 14.30 -0.83
CA LYS A 86 -2.39 14.69 0.56
C LYS A 86 -3.91 14.77 0.73
N PRO A 87 -4.53 14.03 1.68
CA PRO A 87 -5.87 14.41 2.13
C PRO A 87 -5.76 15.83 2.65
N SER A 88 -6.66 16.71 2.21
CA SER A 88 -6.76 18.05 2.78
C SER A 88 -6.79 17.90 4.30
N LYS A 89 -5.81 18.49 4.97
CA LYS A 89 -5.97 18.77 6.40
C LYS A 89 -7.22 19.63 6.47
N MET A 90 -8.32 19.07 6.98
CA MET A 90 -9.35 19.92 7.55
C MET A 90 -8.66 20.69 8.65
N GLU A 91 -8.41 21.98 8.38
CA GLU A 91 -8.21 22.97 9.42
C GLU A 91 -9.41 22.82 10.37
N SER A 92 -9.12 22.40 11.59
CA SER A 92 -10.12 22.49 12.66
C SER A 92 -10.11 23.93 13.16
N PRO A 93 -11.29 24.52 13.46
CA PRO A 93 -11.45 25.93 13.82
C PRO A 93 -10.64 26.38 15.04
#